data_AF-A0A8J6MTQ1-F1
#
_entry.id   AF-A0A8J6MTQ1-F1
#
_cell.length_a   1.000
_cell.length_b   1.000
_cell.length_c   1.000
_cell.angle_alpha   90.00
_cell.angle_beta   90.00
_cell.angle_gamma   90.00
#
_symmetry.space_group_name_H-M   'P 1'
#
loop_
_entity.id
_entity.type
_entity.pdbx_description
1 polymer ?
#
loop_
_entity_poly.entity_id
_entity_poly.type
_entity_poly.pdbx_seq_one_letter_code
_entity_poly.pdbx_strand_id
1 'polypeptide(L)'
;DAMQRLPEKIISDKENRYIKGTLLKISDSDLTQMLRSEKTELQTLKLTFTEGQFRAESGDAELSASIIGYYTVEEDPNRLQFHVERLDYKGFPLDETTNRALEKEYDLSLTPGLVLPMLKAKEVTTENGMLTVKFAIQF
;
A
#
# COMPACT_ATOMS: atom_id res chain seq x y z
N ASP A 1 -11.21 6.42 -0.73
CA ASP A 1 -11.50 6.59 0.72
C ASP A 1 -10.75 5.67 1.69
N ALA A 2 -10.87 4.33 1.66
CA ALA A 2 -10.17 3.47 2.65
C ALA A 2 -8.63 3.45 2.48
N MET A 3 -8.15 3.32 1.23
CA MET A 3 -6.71 3.33 0.92
C MET A 3 -6.05 4.70 1.21
N GLN A 4 -6.80 5.79 1.01
CA GLN A 4 -6.31 7.16 1.27
C GLN A 4 -6.10 7.45 2.77
N ARG A 5 -6.78 6.73 3.67
CA ARG A 5 -6.64 6.86 5.12
C ARG A 5 -5.66 5.85 5.73
N LEU A 6 -5.13 4.94 4.92
CA LEU A 6 -4.14 3.95 5.35
C LEU A 6 -2.91 4.58 6.03
N PRO A 7 -2.29 5.66 5.49
CA PRO A 7 -1.13 6.25 6.16
C PRO A 7 -1.53 6.88 7.50
N GLU A 8 -2.69 7.53 7.58
CA GLU A 8 -3.22 8.06 8.84
C GLU A 8 -3.45 6.96 9.87
N LYS A 9 -3.95 5.78 9.48
CA LYS A 9 -4.15 4.66 10.42
C LYS A 9 -2.85 4.01 10.89
N ILE A 10 -1.88 3.80 10.00
CA ILE A 10 -0.58 3.23 10.42
C ILE A 10 0.11 4.17 11.42
N ILE A 11 -0.06 5.48 11.25
CA ILE A 11 0.54 6.51 12.11
C ILE A 11 -0.31 6.78 13.37
N SER A 12 -1.65 6.71 13.28
CA SER A 12 -2.58 6.96 14.39
C SER A 12 -2.92 5.73 15.22
N ASP A 13 -2.40 4.55 14.85
CA ASP A 13 -2.42 3.39 15.73
C ASP A 13 -1.77 3.80 17.06
N LYS A 14 -2.61 3.87 18.10
CA LYS A 14 -2.32 4.48 19.41
C LYS A 14 -1.11 3.87 20.10
N GLU A 15 -0.64 2.72 19.63
CA GLU A 15 0.53 2.04 20.18
C GLU A 15 1.83 2.27 19.42
N ASN A 16 1.83 3.06 18.33
CA ASN A 16 3.02 3.40 17.55
C ASN A 16 3.82 2.15 17.13
N ARG A 17 3.13 1.00 16.97
CA ARG A 17 3.76 -0.33 16.84
C ARG A 17 4.66 -0.42 15.61
N TYR A 18 4.22 0.24 14.54
CA TYR A 18 4.83 0.16 13.23
C TYR A 18 5.91 1.22 13.03
N ILE A 19 5.92 2.31 13.81
CA ILE A 19 6.85 3.43 13.64
C ILE A 19 7.82 3.50 14.80
N LYS A 20 9.10 3.26 14.51
CA LYS A 20 10.21 3.35 15.46
C LYS A 20 11.23 4.35 14.96
N GLY A 21 11.23 5.55 15.54
CA GLY A 21 12.08 6.65 15.10
C GLY A 21 11.75 7.04 13.67
N THR A 22 12.71 6.88 12.76
CA THR A 22 12.56 7.17 11.32
C THR A 22 12.20 5.95 10.47
N LEU A 23 11.83 4.82 11.09
CA LEU A 23 11.49 3.59 10.39
C LEU A 23 10.02 3.24 10.59
N LEU A 24 9.31 3.01 9.49
CA LEU A 24 8.02 2.33 9.49
C LEU A 24 8.22 0.90 9.00
N LYS A 25 7.69 -0.07 9.75
CA LYS A 25 7.67 -1.49 9.38
C LYS A 25 6.29 -2.06 9.64
N ILE A 26 5.70 -2.68 8.62
CA ILE A 26 4.39 -3.35 8.73
C ILE A 26 4.41 -4.66 7.95
N SER A 27 3.84 -5.72 8.53
CA SER A 27 3.71 -7.00 7.84
C SER A 27 2.55 -6.98 6.84
N ASP A 28 2.61 -7.83 5.83
CA ASP A 28 1.51 -8.02 4.89
C ASP A 28 0.23 -8.48 5.61
N SER A 29 0.35 -9.31 6.65
CA SER A 29 -0.77 -9.76 7.47
C SER A 29 -1.40 -8.62 8.27
N ASP A 30 -0.60 -7.77 8.90
CA ASP A 30 -1.11 -6.63 9.68
C ASP A 30 -1.80 -5.64 8.74
N LEU A 31 -1.18 -5.34 7.59
CA LEU A 31 -1.77 -4.42 6.62
C LEU A 31 -3.05 -4.98 6.01
N THR A 32 -3.09 -6.29 5.73
CA THR A 32 -4.28 -7.00 5.28
C THR A 32 -5.41 -6.85 6.31
N GLN A 33 -5.12 -7.10 7.59
CA GLN A 33 -6.11 -7.00 8.66
C GLN A 33 -6.62 -5.58 8.83
N MET A 34 -5.73 -4.58 8.77
CA MET A 34 -6.10 -3.16 8.81
C MET A 34 -7.08 -2.82 7.69
N LEU A 35 -6.80 -3.21 6.45
CA LEU A 35 -7.67 -2.96 5.30
C LEU A 35 -9.02 -3.66 5.40
N ARG A 36 -9.04 -4.92 5.81
CA ARG A 36 -10.28 -5.68 6.06
C ARG A 36 -11.17 -5.02 7.12
N SER A 37 -10.57 -4.34 8.09
CA SER A 37 -11.32 -3.64 9.15
C SER A 37 -11.98 -2.34 8.69
N GLU A 38 -11.58 -1.77 7.55
CA GLU A 38 -12.12 -0.50 7.03
C GLU A 38 -13.45 -0.68 6.31
N LYS A 39 -13.53 -1.72 5.50
CA LYS A 39 -14.55 -1.88 4.48
C LYS A 39 -14.91 -3.35 4.34
N THR A 40 -16.20 -3.64 4.44
CA THR A 40 -16.73 -4.99 4.30
C THR A 40 -16.43 -5.58 2.93
N GLU A 41 -16.28 -4.73 1.91
CA GLU A 41 -15.90 -5.13 0.55
C GLU A 41 -14.47 -5.68 0.45
N LEU A 42 -13.61 -5.40 1.44
CA LEU A 42 -12.23 -5.86 1.49
C LEU A 42 -12.04 -7.14 2.31
N GLN A 43 -13.09 -7.78 2.81
CA GLN A 43 -12.98 -8.94 3.72
C GLN A 43 -12.19 -10.12 3.13
N THR A 44 -12.20 -10.29 1.81
CA THR A 44 -11.45 -11.34 1.10
C THR A 44 -10.06 -10.88 0.66
N LEU A 45 -9.73 -9.59 0.80
CA LEU A 45 -8.45 -9.02 0.40
C LEU A 45 -7.30 -9.74 1.10
N LYS A 46 -6.25 -10.10 0.37
CA LYS A 46 -5.00 -10.61 0.90
C LYS A 46 -3.86 -9.83 0.27
N LEU A 47 -2.97 -9.31 1.11
CA LEU A 47 -1.72 -8.71 0.66
C LEU A 47 -0.57 -9.71 0.80
N THR A 48 0.44 -9.58 -0.04
CA THR A 48 1.70 -10.30 0.08
C THR A 48 2.86 -9.43 -0.38
N PHE A 49 3.93 -9.40 0.39
CA PHE A 49 5.14 -8.63 0.09
C PHE A 49 6.32 -9.57 -0.19
N THR A 50 6.85 -9.52 -1.41
CA THR A 50 7.93 -10.41 -1.84
C THR A 50 8.91 -9.66 -2.72
N GLU A 51 10.17 -9.56 -2.30
CA GLU A 51 11.31 -9.10 -3.12
C GLU A 51 11.03 -7.87 -4.02
N GLY A 52 10.63 -6.75 -3.42
CA GLY A 52 10.33 -5.50 -4.14
C GLY A 52 8.92 -5.45 -4.73
N GLN A 53 8.17 -6.55 -4.69
CA GLN A 53 6.80 -6.62 -5.17
C GLN A 53 5.78 -6.55 -4.02
N PHE A 54 4.67 -5.93 -4.35
CA PHE A 54 3.44 -5.90 -3.59
C PHE A 54 2.37 -6.59 -4.43
N ARG A 55 1.68 -7.55 -3.82
CA ARG A 55 0.55 -8.23 -4.44
C ARG A 55 -0.69 -8.06 -3.58
N ALA A 56 -1.79 -7.64 -4.19
CA ALA A 56 -3.10 -7.61 -3.57
C ALA A 56 -4.03 -8.54 -4.34
N GLU A 57 -4.73 -9.43 -3.64
CA GLU A 57 -5.68 -10.37 -4.23
C GLU A 57 -7.01 -10.25 -3.48
N SER A 58 -8.13 -10.23 -4.20
CA SER A 58 -9.46 -10.19 -3.60
C SER A 58 -10.44 -11.05 -4.39
N GLY A 59 -11.52 -11.46 -3.72
CA GLY A 59 -12.63 -12.18 -4.32
C GLY A 59 -12.68 -13.68 -4.01
N ASP A 60 -13.78 -14.28 -4.44
CA ASP A 60 -14.04 -15.72 -4.41
C ASP A 60 -13.95 -16.27 -5.85
N ALA A 61 -14.14 -17.58 -6.04
CA ALA A 61 -13.92 -18.27 -7.32
C ALA A 61 -14.56 -17.61 -8.57
N GLU A 62 -15.63 -16.82 -8.39
CA GLU A 62 -16.38 -16.19 -9.48
C GLU A 62 -15.99 -14.72 -9.77
N LEU A 63 -15.31 -14.05 -8.83
CA LEU A 63 -14.99 -12.61 -8.85
C LEU A 63 -13.57 -12.33 -8.32
N SER A 64 -12.58 -13.11 -8.75
CA SER A 64 -11.18 -12.93 -8.33
C SER A 64 -10.50 -11.77 -9.07
N ALA A 65 -9.88 -10.85 -8.34
CA ALA A 65 -9.01 -9.81 -8.89
C ALA A 65 -7.63 -9.91 -8.23
N SER A 66 -6.56 -9.68 -8.99
CA SER A 66 -5.21 -9.55 -8.44
C SER A 66 -4.47 -8.38 -9.05
N ILE A 67 -3.80 -7.61 -8.20
CA ILE A 67 -2.95 -6.48 -8.57
C ILE A 67 -1.53 -6.82 -8.11
N ILE A 68 -0.56 -6.64 -9.01
CA ILE A 68 0.86 -6.72 -8.72
C ILE A 68 1.46 -5.37 -9.06
N GLY A 69 2.31 -4.87 -8.18
CA GLY A 69 2.99 -3.60 -8.37
C GLY A 69 4.14 -3.42 -7.40
N TYR A 70 4.67 -2.22 -7.38
CA TYR A 70 5.79 -1.84 -6.52
C TYR A 70 5.64 -0.40 -6.04
N TYR A 71 6.33 -0.08 -4.96
CA TYR A 71 6.41 1.28 -4.43
C TYR A 71 7.70 1.96 -4.86
N THR A 72 7.61 3.23 -5.25
CA THR A 72 8.77 4.14 -5.38
C THR A 72 8.63 5.31 -4.42
N VAL A 73 9.76 5.92 -4.08
CA VAL A 73 9.78 7.22 -3.41
C VAL A 73 9.88 8.30 -4.48
N GLU A 74 8.83 9.11 -4.61
CA GLU A 74 8.85 10.34 -5.41
C GLU A 74 9.24 11.50 -4.48
N GLU A 75 10.03 12.46 -4.95
CA GLU A 75 10.50 13.58 -4.11
C GLU A 75 9.62 14.84 -4.23
N ASP A 76 8.93 15.05 -5.35
CA ASP A 76 8.15 16.25 -5.63
C ASP A 76 6.74 15.96 -6.21
N PRO A 77 5.67 16.02 -5.38
CA PRO A 77 5.69 16.05 -3.91
C PRO A 77 6.19 14.74 -3.31
N ASN A 78 6.80 14.82 -2.12
CA ASN A 78 7.34 13.63 -1.43
C ASN A 78 6.22 12.63 -1.09
N ARG A 79 6.23 11.47 -1.74
CA ARG A 79 5.23 10.41 -1.55
C ARG A 79 5.80 9.04 -1.89
N LEU A 80 5.21 8.01 -1.29
CA LEU A 80 5.36 6.64 -1.75
C LEU A 80 4.33 6.40 -2.86
N GLN A 81 4.80 6.45 -4.11
CA GLN A 81 3.95 6.20 -5.27
C GLN A 81 3.83 4.70 -5.49
N PHE A 82 2.60 4.19 -5.56
CA PHE A 82 2.36 2.84 -6.02
C PHE A 82 2.28 2.82 -7.54
N HIS A 83 2.97 1.87 -8.17
CA HIS A 83 2.91 1.64 -9.62
C HIS A 83 2.31 0.26 -9.88
N VAL A 84 1.23 0.19 -10.64
CA VAL A 84 0.69 -1.09 -11.08
C VAL A 84 1.56 -1.64 -12.19
N GLU A 85 2.09 -2.83 -11.97
CA GLU A 85 2.79 -3.61 -13.00
C GLU A 85 1.78 -4.47 -13.77
N ARG A 86 0.85 -5.11 -13.06
CA ARG A 86 -0.13 -6.03 -13.64
C ARG A 86 -1.41 -6.04 -12.84
N LEU A 87 -2.52 -6.13 -13.55
CA LEU A 87 -3.84 -6.37 -12.97
C LEU A 87 -4.52 -7.49 -13.75
N ASP A 88 -4.91 -8.53 -13.02
CA ASP A 88 -5.70 -9.63 -13.55
C ASP A 88 -7.10 -9.61 -12.94
N TYR A 89 -8.10 -9.86 -13.77
CA TYR A 89 -9.48 -10.04 -13.35
C TYR A 89 -10.00 -11.35 -13.92
N LYS A 90 -10.51 -12.21 -13.04
CA LYS A 90 -10.92 -13.59 -13.37
C LYS A 90 -9.83 -14.39 -14.09
N GLY A 91 -8.56 -14.14 -13.75
CA GLY A 91 -7.39 -14.80 -14.34
C GLY A 91 -6.98 -14.28 -15.72
N PHE A 92 -7.62 -13.23 -16.23
CA PHE A 92 -7.25 -12.58 -17.48
C PHE A 92 -6.60 -11.22 -17.20
N PRO A 93 -5.45 -10.90 -17.83
CA PRO A 93 -4.85 -9.58 -17.71
C PRO A 93 -5.79 -8.56 -18.35
N LEU A 94 -6.01 -7.43 -17.67
CA LEU A 94 -6.80 -6.34 -18.22
C LEU A 94 -5.94 -5.38 -19.04
N ASP A 95 -6.55 -4.82 -20.08
CA ASP A 95 -5.94 -3.84 -20.97
C ASP A 95 -5.58 -2.54 -20.21
N GLU A 96 -4.56 -1.81 -20.66
CA GLU A 96 -4.03 -0.61 -19.97
C GLU A 96 -5.10 0.44 -19.60
N THR A 97 -6.15 0.58 -20.40
CA THR A 97 -7.23 1.54 -20.16
C THR A 97 -8.07 1.17 -18.95
N THR A 98 -8.29 -0.12 -18.70
CA THR A 98 -8.98 -0.62 -17.52
C THR A 98 -8.07 -0.58 -16.29
N ASN A 99 -6.77 -0.81 -16.45
CA ASN A 99 -5.78 -0.68 -15.38
C ASN A 99 -5.75 0.75 -14.82
N ARG A 100 -5.68 1.76 -15.69
CA ARG A 100 -5.69 3.18 -15.28
C ARG A 100 -6.99 3.62 -14.62
N ALA A 101 -8.13 3.04 -15.03
CA ALA A 101 -9.41 3.34 -14.40
C ALA A 101 -9.45 2.83 -12.96
N LEU A 102 -8.94 1.61 -12.73
CA LEU A 102 -8.85 1.01 -11.39
C LEU A 102 -7.78 1.67 -10.52
N GLU A 103 -6.62 2.05 -11.07
CA GLU A 103 -5.63 2.88 -10.36
C GLU A 103 -6.22 4.19 -9.84
N LYS A 104 -7.07 4.84 -10.66
CA LYS A 104 -7.70 6.10 -10.30
C LYS A 104 -8.80 5.94 -9.25
N GLU A 105 -9.52 4.82 -9.29
CA GLU A 105 -10.58 4.52 -8.32
C GLU A 105 -10.03 4.02 -6.98
N TYR A 106 -8.88 3.33 -7.03
CA TYR A 106 -8.19 2.73 -5.89
C TYR A 106 -6.74 3.23 -5.82
N ASP A 107 -6.54 4.54 -5.56
CA ASP A 107 -5.20 5.09 -5.35
C ASP A 107 -4.56 4.44 -4.11
N LEU A 108 -3.54 3.61 -4.34
CA LEU A 108 -2.80 2.88 -3.30
C LEU A 108 -1.53 3.62 -2.84
N SER A 109 -1.34 4.86 -3.30
CA SER A 109 -0.19 5.70 -2.94
C SER A 109 -0.30 6.19 -1.49
N LEU A 110 0.84 6.31 -0.82
CA LEU A 110 0.94 6.82 0.55
C LEU A 110 1.66 8.16 0.53
N THR A 111 1.11 9.18 1.19
CA THR A 111 1.73 10.51 1.28
C THR A 111 2.08 10.81 2.74
N PRO A 112 3.29 10.45 3.23
CA PRO A 112 3.68 10.58 4.63
C PRO A 112 3.58 12.02 5.16
N GLY A 113 3.89 13.00 4.32
CA GLY A 113 3.87 14.43 4.67
C GLY A 113 2.48 14.98 5.02
N LEU A 114 1.39 14.27 4.67
CA LEU A 114 0.03 14.65 5.10
C LEU A 114 -0.21 14.37 6.59
N VAL A 115 0.56 13.45 7.18
CA VAL A 115 0.31 12.97 8.55
C VAL A 115 1.43 13.39 9.49
N LEU A 116 2.68 13.38 9.03
CA LEU A 116 3.84 13.88 9.76
C LEU A 116 4.63 14.81 8.82
N PRO A 117 4.32 16.12 8.77
CA PRO A 117 4.89 17.04 7.79
C PRO A 117 6.42 17.21 7.92
N MET A 118 6.99 16.82 9.07
CA MET A 118 8.43 16.80 9.33
C MET A 118 9.15 15.56 8.79
N LEU A 119 8.44 14.56 8.26
CA LEU A 119 9.04 13.33 7.73
C LEU A 119 8.93 13.27 6.21
N LYS A 120 10.06 13.02 5.55
CA LYS A 120 10.13 12.66 4.13
C LYS A 120 10.49 11.21 3.95
N ALA A 121 9.76 10.47 3.11
CA ALA A 121 10.17 9.13 2.69
C ALA A 121 11.48 9.24 1.88
N LYS A 122 12.39 8.30 2.13
CA LYS A 122 13.70 8.21 1.45
C LYS A 122 13.93 6.87 0.80
N GLU A 123 13.38 5.81 1.40
CA GLU A 123 13.55 4.47 0.88
C GLU A 123 12.31 3.65 1.21
N VAL A 124 11.96 2.75 0.30
CA VAL A 124 10.91 1.76 0.49
C VAL A 124 11.43 0.40 0.03
N THR A 125 11.20 -0.61 0.84
CA THR A 125 11.50 -2.00 0.49
C THR A 125 10.35 -2.90 0.89
N THR A 126 10.11 -3.94 0.10
CA THR A 126 9.19 -5.02 0.41
C THR A 126 9.96 -6.34 0.36
N GLU A 127 10.11 -7.01 1.49
CA GLU A 127 10.85 -8.28 1.56
C GLU A 127 10.34 -9.13 2.72
N ASN A 128 10.34 -10.45 2.55
CA ASN A 128 9.99 -11.39 3.62
C ASN A 128 8.66 -11.08 4.33
N GLY A 129 7.61 -10.70 3.57
CA GLY A 129 6.30 -10.34 4.13
C GLY A 129 6.27 -8.98 4.84
N MET A 130 7.31 -8.15 4.71
CA MET A 130 7.43 -6.86 5.39
C MET A 130 7.55 -5.70 4.41
N LEU A 131 6.75 -4.65 4.62
CA LEU A 131 6.95 -3.33 4.03
C LEU A 131 7.78 -2.49 5.01
N THR A 132 8.94 -2.02 4.57
CA THR A 132 9.80 -1.11 5.34
C THR A 132 9.92 0.22 4.62
N VAL A 133 9.65 1.31 5.33
CA VAL A 133 9.86 2.67 4.84
C VAL A 133 10.86 3.37 5.75
N LYS A 134 11.89 3.97 5.15
CA LYS A 134 12.83 4.85 5.86
C LYS A 134 12.45 6.29 5.61
N PHE A 135 12.36 7.06 6.68
CA PHE A 135 12.12 8.49 6.65
C PHE A 135 13.38 9.28 6.98
N ALA A 136 13.44 10.51 6.50
CA ALA A 136 14.34 11.54 7.00
C ALA A 136 13.52 12.63 7.68
N ILE A 137 14.05 13.18 8.77
CA ILE A 137 13.48 14.36 9.41
C ILE A 137 13.89 15.57 8.58
N GLN A 138 12.93 16.38 8.16
CA GLN A 138 13.15 17.66 7.54
C GLN A 138 12.86 18.77 8.54
N PHE A 139 13.84 19.66 8.70
CA PHE A 139 13.74 20.92 9.46
C PHE A 139 13.54 22.09 8.50
#